data_AF-A0AA90TS42-F1
#
_entry.id   AF-A0AA90TS42-F1
#
_cell.length_a   1.000
_cell.length_b   1.000
_cell.length_c   1.000
_cell.angle_alpha   90.00
_cell.angle_beta   90.00
_cell.angle_gamma   90.00
#
_symmetry.space_group_name_H-M   'P 1'
#
loop_
_entity.id
_entity.type
_entity.pdbx_description
1 polymer ?
#
loop_
_entity_poly.entity_id
_entity_poly.type
_entity_poly.pdbx_seq_one_letter_code
_entity_poly.pdbx_strand_id
1 'polypeptide(L)'
;MTPIDARRSGFYGKRARTPMTATFTSSGTWTAPASTAMVDSLVGKGSNGGAAPVLSASVVVATVFWHIGSGGANAGIYDWASATSSANAQRIAINAGGSPNYTFYNIGQFSNSTYTVSTAPYSLSGVIAGSATISYEPGWLSSGNIAGGGSAQSWSATVSWNYYGSPTNGSNSTALGYTFAGGISGGVAPTSTHYNIAVTPGNGYSIVVPPGGSVTINYYQ
;
A
#
# COMPACT_ATOMS: atom_id res chain seq x y z
N MET A 1 -13.36 5.71 -73.73
CA MET A 1 -12.09 5.70 -72.99
C MET A 1 -11.60 7.14 -72.91
N THR A 2 -11.81 7.81 -71.77
CA THR A 2 -11.21 9.13 -71.52
C THR A 2 -9.94 8.93 -70.70
N PRO A 3 -8.77 9.38 -71.19
CA PRO A 3 -7.52 9.33 -70.46
C PRO A 3 -7.43 10.57 -69.58
N ILE A 4 -7.62 10.41 -68.26
CA ILE A 4 -7.28 11.44 -67.28
C ILE A 4 -6.30 10.83 -66.26
N ASP A 5 -5.11 11.42 -66.28
CA ASP A 5 -4.07 11.36 -65.26
C ASP A 5 -3.28 10.05 -65.04
N ALA A 6 -2.61 9.64 -66.11
CA ALA A 6 -1.26 9.08 -66.05
C ALA A 6 -0.19 10.07 -65.49
N ARG A 7 -0.59 11.21 -64.89
CA ARG A 7 0.30 12.25 -64.34
C ARG A 7 0.48 12.22 -62.82
N ARG A 8 -0.11 11.26 -62.09
CA ARG A 8 0.23 10.99 -60.67
C ARG A 8 1.18 9.82 -60.46
N SER A 9 1.64 9.19 -61.53
CA SER A 9 2.56 8.04 -61.48
C SER A 9 4.05 8.42 -61.45
N GLY A 10 4.40 9.71 -61.43
CA GLY A 10 5.73 10.17 -61.85
C GLY A 10 6.52 11.08 -60.90
N PHE A 11 6.23 11.13 -59.59
CA PHE A 11 6.96 12.07 -58.70
C PHE A 11 7.42 11.56 -57.34
N TYR A 12 7.20 10.28 -57.01
CA TYR A 12 7.90 9.64 -55.90
C TYR A 12 8.36 8.28 -56.36
N GLY A 13 9.69 8.11 -56.47
CA GLY A 13 10.28 6.78 -56.35
C GLY A 13 9.89 6.24 -54.97
N LYS A 14 8.74 5.56 -54.89
CA LYS A 14 8.33 4.84 -53.70
C LYS A 14 9.27 3.65 -53.57
N ARG A 15 10.41 3.86 -52.92
CA ARG A 15 11.00 2.78 -52.13
C ARG A 15 9.87 2.25 -51.26
N ALA A 16 9.53 0.98 -51.41
CA ALA A 16 8.53 0.33 -50.58
C ALA A 16 9.00 0.51 -49.13
N ARG A 17 8.30 1.36 -48.36
CA ARG A 17 8.66 1.58 -46.97
C ARG A 17 8.22 0.35 -46.18
N THR A 18 9.14 -0.22 -45.41
CA THR A 18 8.90 -1.44 -44.65
C THR A 18 8.38 -1.06 -43.26
N PRO A 19 7.28 -1.65 -42.78
CA PRO A 19 6.82 -1.43 -41.41
C PRO A 19 7.86 -1.99 -40.43
N MET A 20 8.18 -1.21 -39.42
CA MET A 20 9.16 -1.51 -38.37
C MET A 20 8.53 -1.28 -37.00
N THR A 21 8.89 -2.13 -36.05
CA THR A 21 8.45 -2.02 -34.66
C THR A 21 9.67 -2.02 -33.74
N ALA A 22 9.73 -1.05 -32.83
CA ALA A 22 10.69 -1.02 -31.73
C ALA A 22 9.93 -1.02 -30.41
N THR A 23 10.23 -1.97 -29.51
CA THR A 23 9.60 -2.06 -28.20
C THR A 23 10.63 -1.89 -27.09
N PHE A 24 10.28 -1.07 -26.11
CA PHE A 24 11.07 -0.74 -24.94
C PHE A 24 10.32 -1.20 -23.70
N THR A 25 10.94 -2.10 -22.93
CA THR A 25 10.49 -2.53 -21.59
C THR A 25 11.39 -2.01 -20.48
N SER A 26 12.38 -1.19 -20.84
CA SER A 26 13.31 -0.48 -19.96
C SER A 26 13.70 0.85 -20.61
N SER A 27 14.09 1.83 -19.80
CA SER A 27 14.54 3.13 -20.30
C SER A 27 15.72 3.02 -21.27
N GLY A 28 15.77 3.93 -22.24
CA GLY A 28 16.80 3.96 -23.27
C GLY A 28 16.62 5.12 -24.22
N THR A 29 17.25 5.03 -25.39
CA THR A 29 17.12 6.02 -26.45
C THR A 29 16.72 5.32 -27.73
N TRP A 30 15.71 5.84 -28.41
CA TRP A 30 15.38 5.45 -29.78
C TRP A 30 15.89 6.52 -30.74
N THR A 31 16.72 6.13 -31.70
CA THR A 31 17.17 7.02 -32.76
C THR A 31 16.30 6.82 -33.98
N ALA A 32 15.63 7.87 -34.43
CA ALA A 32 14.82 7.83 -35.64
C ALA A 32 15.71 7.50 -36.85
N PRO A 33 15.41 6.45 -37.64
CA PRO A 33 16.20 6.15 -38.83
C PRO A 33 16.22 7.32 -39.82
N ALA A 34 17.28 7.41 -40.63
CA ALA A 34 17.47 8.54 -41.55
C ALA A 34 16.36 8.70 -42.60
N SER A 35 15.56 7.66 -42.88
CA SER A 35 14.39 7.73 -43.78
C SER A 35 13.06 7.95 -43.05
N THR A 36 13.06 8.02 -41.72
CA THR A 36 11.85 8.12 -40.88
C THR A 36 11.66 9.54 -40.37
N ALA A 37 10.69 10.26 -40.94
CA ALA A 37 10.25 11.57 -40.46
C ALA A 37 8.96 11.49 -39.62
N MET A 38 8.38 10.30 -39.47
CA MET A 38 7.08 10.11 -38.84
C MET A 38 6.96 8.72 -38.22
N VAL A 39 6.47 8.69 -36.99
CA VAL A 39 6.02 7.49 -36.29
C VAL A 39 4.52 7.33 -36.55
N ASP A 40 4.14 6.15 -37.03
CA ASP A 40 2.76 5.82 -37.38
C ASP A 40 1.91 5.68 -36.12
N SER A 41 2.38 4.88 -35.17
CA SER A 41 1.77 4.76 -33.85
C SER A 41 2.80 4.60 -32.75
N LEU A 42 2.56 5.27 -31.63
CA LEU A 42 3.26 5.12 -30.37
C LEU A 42 2.25 4.57 -29.35
N VAL A 43 2.42 3.32 -28.97
CA VAL A 43 1.59 2.63 -27.98
C VAL A 43 2.39 2.50 -26.70
N GLY A 44 1.79 2.77 -25.54
CA GLY A 44 2.51 2.59 -24.29
C GLY A 44 1.62 2.47 -23.08
N LYS A 45 2.26 2.09 -21.98
CA LYS A 45 1.70 2.07 -20.62
C LYS A 45 2.79 2.34 -19.59
N GLY A 46 2.42 2.93 -18.46
CA GLY A 46 3.28 2.99 -17.27
C GLY A 46 3.41 1.63 -16.58
N SER A 47 4.05 1.60 -15.41
CA SER A 47 4.04 0.41 -14.55
C SER A 47 2.70 0.25 -13.84
N ASN A 48 2.35 -0.97 -13.46
CA ASN A 48 1.16 -1.20 -12.63
C ASN A 48 1.36 -0.60 -11.23
N GLY A 49 0.25 -0.29 -10.55
CA GLY A 49 0.27 -0.03 -9.11
C GLY A 49 0.55 -1.31 -8.32
N GLY A 50 1.13 -1.16 -7.13
CA GLY A 50 1.29 -2.28 -6.20
C GLY A 50 0.01 -2.52 -5.41
N ALA A 51 -0.37 -3.79 -5.24
CA ALA A 51 -1.46 -4.15 -4.35
C ALA A 51 -1.19 -3.69 -2.91
N ALA A 52 -2.25 -3.46 -2.14
CA ALA A 52 -2.15 -3.12 -0.73
C ALA A 52 -1.33 -4.18 0.03
N PRO A 53 -0.18 -3.81 0.64
CA PRO A 53 0.63 -4.77 1.36
C PRO A 53 -0.06 -5.16 2.67
N VAL A 54 0.22 -6.38 3.15
CA VAL A 54 -0.15 -6.77 4.51
C VAL A 54 0.95 -6.29 5.46
N LEU A 55 0.56 -5.49 6.44
CA LEU A 55 1.43 -4.92 7.47
C LEU A 55 0.98 -5.38 8.86
N SER A 56 1.86 -5.29 9.85
CA SER A 56 1.55 -5.64 11.25
C SER A 56 1.64 -4.41 12.15
N ALA A 57 0.76 -4.35 13.15
CA ALA A 57 0.74 -3.32 14.18
C ALA A 57 0.48 -3.95 15.55
N SER A 58 0.78 -3.23 16.63
CA SER A 58 0.56 -3.68 18.00
C SER A 58 0.21 -2.52 18.92
N VAL A 59 -0.63 -2.77 19.93
CA VAL A 59 -0.99 -1.78 20.95
C VAL A 59 -1.22 -2.43 22.31
N VAL A 60 -0.91 -1.71 23.38
CA VAL A 60 -1.29 -2.10 24.73
C VAL A 60 -2.79 -1.88 24.90
N VAL A 61 -3.53 -2.93 25.24
CA VAL A 61 -4.98 -2.89 25.45
C VAL A 61 -5.37 -2.89 26.93
N ALA A 62 -4.47 -3.34 27.80
CA ALA A 62 -4.65 -3.24 29.23
C ALA A 62 -3.31 -3.01 29.93
N THR A 63 -3.32 -2.15 30.93
CA THR A 63 -2.22 -2.00 31.90
C THR A 63 -2.78 -2.20 33.30
N VAL A 64 -2.06 -2.98 34.09
CA VAL A 64 -2.35 -3.27 35.49
C VAL A 64 -1.24 -2.70 36.33
N PHE A 65 -1.59 -1.91 37.34
CA PHE A 65 -0.66 -1.35 38.31
C PHE A 65 -0.99 -1.89 39.70
N TRP A 66 0.05 -2.22 40.44
CA TRP A 66 -0.02 -2.42 41.88
C TRP A 66 0.64 -1.24 42.59
N HIS A 67 -0.10 -0.64 43.51
CA HIS A 67 0.31 0.50 44.31
C HIS A 67 0.35 0.15 45.80
N ILE A 68 1.38 0.66 46.48
CA ILE A 68 1.47 0.61 47.94
C ILE A 68 0.78 1.84 48.53
N GLY A 69 0.01 1.62 49.58
CA GLY A 69 -0.68 2.65 50.33
C GLY A 69 -2.18 2.64 50.08
N SER A 70 -2.78 3.82 50.23
CA SER A 70 -4.20 4.05 50.03
C SER A 70 -4.47 4.77 48.70
N GLY A 71 -5.62 4.47 48.11
CA GLY A 71 -6.12 5.06 46.89
C GLY A 71 -7.39 4.37 46.47
N GLY A 72 -7.71 4.36 45.17
CA GLY A 72 -8.85 3.61 44.64
C GLY A 72 -10.20 4.28 44.87
N ALA A 73 -11.01 4.35 43.82
CA ALA A 73 -12.39 4.82 43.92
C ALA A 73 -13.37 3.70 44.32
N ASN A 74 -12.98 2.44 44.12
CA ASN A 74 -13.81 1.27 44.36
C ASN A 74 -13.24 0.44 45.50
N ALA A 75 -14.11 -0.05 46.38
CA ALA A 75 -13.72 -0.99 47.43
C ALA A 75 -13.58 -2.41 46.88
N GLY A 76 -12.61 -3.16 47.40
CA GLY A 76 -12.38 -4.56 47.05
C GLY A 76 -11.08 -4.79 46.27
N ILE A 77 -10.96 -6.00 45.73
CA ILE A 77 -9.77 -6.46 45.01
C ILE A 77 -10.17 -6.73 43.57
N TYR A 78 -9.48 -6.09 42.63
CA TYR A 78 -9.53 -6.46 41.23
C TYR A 78 -8.63 -7.66 40.99
N ASP A 79 -9.12 -8.66 40.26
CA ASP A 79 -8.41 -9.91 40.03
C ASP A 79 -7.82 -10.01 38.62
N TRP A 80 -6.84 -10.90 38.49
CA TRP A 80 -6.15 -11.18 37.24
C TRP A 80 -7.09 -11.79 36.19
N ALA A 81 -8.13 -12.52 36.62
CA ALA A 81 -9.13 -13.09 35.72
C ALA A 81 -9.93 -11.99 35.02
N SER A 82 -10.35 -10.96 35.76
CA SER A 82 -11.05 -9.79 35.21
C SER A 82 -10.15 -8.99 34.29
N ALA A 83 -8.88 -8.76 34.66
CA ALA A 83 -7.92 -8.06 33.81
C ALA A 83 -7.70 -8.81 32.48
N THR A 84 -7.54 -10.13 32.57
CA THR A 84 -7.36 -11.02 31.41
C THR A 84 -8.60 -11.06 30.54
N SER A 85 -9.80 -11.08 31.12
CA SER A 85 -11.07 -11.02 30.41
C SER A 85 -11.22 -9.71 29.63
N SER A 86 -10.93 -8.57 30.28
CA SER A 86 -10.95 -7.25 29.63
C SER A 86 -10.00 -7.16 28.44
N ALA A 87 -8.77 -7.65 28.60
CA ALA A 87 -7.77 -7.67 27.52
C ALA A 87 -8.18 -8.60 26.37
N ASN A 88 -8.69 -9.80 26.67
CA ASN A 88 -9.16 -10.74 25.64
C ASN A 88 -10.37 -10.22 24.87
N ALA A 89 -11.29 -9.51 25.53
CA ALA A 89 -12.40 -8.86 24.85
C ALA A 89 -11.90 -7.87 23.79
N GLN A 90 -10.77 -7.19 24.01
CA GLN A 90 -10.20 -6.27 23.03
C GLN A 90 -9.55 -6.99 21.87
N ARG A 91 -8.86 -8.10 22.14
CA ARG A 91 -8.37 -8.98 21.07
C ARG A 91 -9.53 -9.48 20.19
N ILE A 92 -10.67 -9.84 20.78
CA ILE A 92 -11.87 -10.28 20.04
C ILE A 92 -12.45 -9.11 19.22
N ALA A 93 -12.56 -7.93 19.80
CA ALA A 93 -13.06 -6.74 19.11
C ALA A 93 -12.18 -6.37 17.90
N ILE A 94 -10.86 -6.37 18.06
CA ILE A 94 -9.91 -6.12 16.96
C ILE A 94 -10.03 -7.23 15.89
N ASN A 95 -10.23 -8.48 16.31
CA ASN A 95 -10.42 -9.62 15.40
C ASN A 95 -11.68 -9.54 14.53
N ALA A 96 -12.64 -8.67 14.82
CA ALA A 96 -13.78 -8.44 13.94
C ALA A 96 -13.35 -7.91 12.56
N GLY A 97 -12.20 -7.25 12.47
CA GLY A 97 -11.65 -6.71 11.22
C GLY A 97 -12.37 -5.46 10.70
N GLY A 98 -11.91 -4.95 9.56
CA GLY A 98 -12.40 -3.70 8.97
C GLY A 98 -11.95 -2.49 9.79
N SER A 99 -12.92 -1.81 10.41
CA SER A 99 -12.68 -0.63 11.26
C SER A 99 -13.18 -0.85 12.69
N PRO A 100 -12.56 -1.79 13.44
CA PRO A 100 -13.02 -2.11 14.78
C PRO A 100 -12.67 -1.00 15.77
N ASN A 101 -13.43 -0.95 16.85
CA ASN A 101 -13.11 -0.16 18.03
C ASN A 101 -12.63 -1.07 19.15
N TYR A 102 -11.64 -0.64 19.91
CA TYR A 102 -11.22 -1.30 21.14
C TYR A 102 -11.19 -0.31 22.29
N THR A 103 -11.19 -0.82 23.51
CA THR A 103 -11.11 -0.03 24.74
C THR A 103 -9.82 -0.36 25.45
N PHE A 104 -8.96 0.63 25.65
CA PHE A 104 -7.83 0.51 26.56
C PHE A 104 -8.32 0.49 28.01
N TYR A 105 -7.76 -0.39 28.83
CA TYR A 105 -8.01 -0.47 30.26
C TYR A 105 -6.77 -0.09 31.05
N ASN A 106 -6.92 0.85 31.98
CA ASN A 106 -5.92 1.20 32.97
C ASN A 106 -6.46 0.83 34.35
N ILE A 107 -5.89 -0.21 34.95
CA ILE A 107 -6.34 -0.82 36.19
C ILE A 107 -5.29 -0.54 37.26
N GLY A 108 -5.69 0.12 38.35
CA GLY A 108 -4.84 0.35 39.52
C GLY A 108 -5.37 -0.40 40.72
N GLN A 109 -4.59 -1.31 41.31
CA GLN A 109 -4.91 -1.99 42.55
C GLN A 109 -4.03 -1.45 43.68
N PHE A 110 -4.64 -1.13 44.82
CA PHE A 110 -3.94 -0.59 45.99
C PHE A 110 -3.88 -1.63 47.12
N SER A 111 -2.81 -1.56 47.93
CA SER A 111 -2.59 -2.50 49.04
C SER A 111 -3.65 -2.43 50.15
N ASN A 112 -4.42 -1.34 50.24
CA ASN A 112 -5.55 -1.20 51.18
C ASN A 112 -6.86 -1.83 50.67
N SER A 113 -6.80 -2.74 49.68
CA SER A 113 -7.97 -3.41 49.10
C SER A 113 -8.98 -2.46 48.47
N THR A 114 -8.48 -1.55 47.65
CA THR A 114 -9.29 -0.70 46.76
C THR A 114 -8.68 -0.67 45.37
N TYR A 115 -9.46 -0.29 44.36
CA TYR A 115 -9.00 -0.28 42.98
C TYR A 115 -9.61 0.87 42.14
N THR A 116 -8.94 1.17 41.03
CA THR A 116 -9.44 2.03 39.95
C THR A 116 -9.48 1.24 38.65
N VAL A 117 -10.48 1.54 37.82
CA VAL A 117 -10.50 1.13 36.42
C VAL A 117 -10.83 2.38 35.61
N SER A 118 -9.90 2.78 34.75
CA SER A 118 -10.11 3.84 33.78
C SER A 118 -10.07 3.24 32.38
N THR A 119 -10.92 3.72 31.50
CA THR A 119 -11.05 3.19 30.14
C THR A 119 -11.02 4.29 29.10
N ALA A 120 -10.39 4.04 27.96
CA ALA A 120 -10.38 4.94 26.82
C ALA A 120 -10.69 4.18 25.52
N PRO A 121 -11.69 4.61 24.73
CA PRO A 121 -11.99 4.00 23.45
C PRO A 121 -11.02 4.48 22.36
N TYR A 122 -10.70 3.59 21.42
CA TYR A 122 -9.86 3.85 20.26
C TYR A 122 -10.42 3.15 19.03
N SER A 123 -10.23 3.75 17.86
CA SER A 123 -10.66 3.21 16.57
C SER A 123 -9.45 2.77 15.75
N LEU A 124 -9.60 1.64 15.05
CA LEU A 124 -8.63 1.14 14.08
C LEU A 124 -9.25 1.16 12.67
N SER A 125 -8.41 0.96 11.65
CA SER A 125 -8.86 0.86 10.25
C SER A 125 -8.03 -0.16 9.49
N GLY A 126 -8.64 -0.76 8.46
CA GLY A 126 -7.99 -1.71 7.56
C GLY A 126 -7.58 -3.04 8.21
N VAL A 127 -8.12 -3.37 9.39
CA VAL A 127 -7.72 -4.57 10.15
C VAL A 127 -8.18 -5.84 9.43
N ILE A 128 -7.29 -6.82 9.35
CA ILE A 128 -7.60 -8.15 8.80
C ILE A 128 -8.28 -8.98 9.89
N ALA A 129 -9.50 -9.44 9.63
CA ALA A 129 -10.26 -10.26 10.56
C ALA A 129 -9.50 -11.55 10.93
N GLY A 130 -9.57 -11.95 12.20
CA GLY A 130 -8.90 -13.16 12.70
C GLY A 130 -7.38 -13.09 12.82
N SER A 131 -6.74 -11.95 12.51
CA SER A 131 -5.29 -11.80 12.57
C SER A 131 -4.74 -11.41 13.95
N ALA A 132 -5.61 -11.03 14.89
CA ALA A 132 -5.17 -10.43 16.14
C ALA A 132 -4.83 -11.48 17.21
N THR A 133 -3.61 -11.36 17.74
CA THR A 133 -3.05 -12.17 18.82
C THR A 133 -2.79 -11.32 20.05
N ILE A 134 -2.78 -11.93 21.24
CA ILE A 134 -2.49 -11.23 22.49
C ILE A 134 -1.25 -11.83 23.14
N SER A 135 -0.41 -10.96 23.68
CA SER A 135 0.72 -11.29 24.53
C SER A 135 0.59 -10.56 25.85
N TYR A 136 1.14 -11.17 26.90
CA TYR A 136 1.15 -10.61 28.24
C TYR A 136 2.59 -10.41 28.68
N GLU A 137 2.84 -9.31 29.39
CA GLU A 137 4.14 -9.03 29.98
C GLU A 137 4.52 -10.09 31.02
N PRO A 138 5.81 -10.45 31.17
CA PRO A 138 6.24 -11.37 32.20
C PRO A 138 5.75 -10.95 33.59
N GLY A 139 5.14 -11.90 34.33
CA GLY A 139 4.53 -11.65 35.63
C GLY A 139 3.03 -11.36 35.59
N TRP A 140 2.43 -11.20 34.41
CA TRP A 140 0.98 -11.25 34.25
C TRP A 140 0.46 -12.64 34.62
N LEU A 141 -0.51 -12.70 35.53
CA LEU A 141 -1.11 -13.97 35.97
C LEU A 141 -2.46 -14.19 35.30
N SER A 142 -2.87 -15.45 35.18
CA SER A 142 -4.17 -15.82 34.60
C SER A 142 -5.33 -15.76 35.61
N SER A 143 -5.01 -15.76 36.91
CA SER A 143 -5.99 -15.84 38.00
C SER A 143 -5.41 -15.36 39.33
N GLY A 144 -6.29 -15.19 40.32
CA GLY A 144 -5.93 -14.70 41.64
C GLY A 144 -5.97 -13.18 41.75
N ASN A 145 -5.77 -12.69 42.97
CA ASN A 145 -5.81 -11.27 43.28
C ASN A 145 -4.62 -10.55 42.66
N ILE A 146 -4.84 -9.33 42.17
CA ILE A 146 -3.72 -8.46 41.80
C ILE A 146 -3.05 -8.02 43.11
N ALA A 147 -1.81 -8.44 43.29
CA ALA A 147 -0.97 -8.07 44.41
C ALA A 147 0.48 -8.06 43.94
N GLY A 148 1.22 -7.02 44.28
CA GLY A 148 2.60 -6.84 43.84
C GLY A 148 3.55 -6.75 45.01
N GLY A 149 3.76 -7.84 45.75
CA GLY A 149 4.78 -7.92 46.81
C GLY A 149 4.90 -6.66 47.70
N GLY A 150 6.14 -6.35 48.13
CA GLY A 150 6.46 -5.19 48.95
C GLY A 150 6.85 -3.92 48.17
N SER A 151 6.65 -3.86 46.86
CA SER A 151 7.00 -2.69 46.02
C SER A 151 5.93 -2.41 44.95
N ALA A 152 5.83 -1.18 44.44
CA ALA A 152 4.91 -0.89 43.31
C ALA A 152 5.35 -1.65 42.04
N GLN A 153 4.38 -2.15 41.27
CA GLN A 153 4.62 -2.96 40.07
C GLN A 153 3.62 -2.62 38.96
N SER A 154 3.97 -2.94 37.71
CA SER A 154 3.10 -2.75 36.55
C SER A 154 3.26 -3.88 35.54
N TRP A 155 2.17 -4.23 34.86
CA TRP A 155 2.14 -5.23 33.81
C TRP A 155 1.23 -4.78 32.67
N SER A 156 1.53 -5.22 31.46
CA SER A 156 0.78 -4.87 30.26
C SER A 156 0.31 -6.09 29.47
N ALA A 157 -0.84 -5.96 28.83
CA ALA A 157 -1.33 -6.88 27.80
C ALA A 157 -1.33 -6.16 26.46
N THR A 158 -0.64 -6.74 25.48
CA THR A 158 -0.45 -6.17 24.14
C THR A 158 -1.18 -7.02 23.12
N VAL A 159 -1.97 -6.40 22.27
CA VAL A 159 -2.59 -7.06 21.11
C VAL A 159 -1.84 -6.64 19.86
N SER A 160 -1.46 -7.63 19.04
CA SER A 160 -0.84 -7.43 17.72
C SER A 160 -1.78 -7.94 16.64
N TRP A 161 -1.87 -7.27 15.50
CA TRP A 161 -2.76 -7.63 14.39
C TRP A 161 -2.14 -7.27 13.04
N ASN A 162 -2.74 -7.80 11.97
CA ASN A 162 -2.40 -7.42 10.60
C ASN A 162 -3.45 -6.48 10.02
N TYR A 163 -3.03 -5.58 9.13
CA TYR A 163 -3.88 -4.66 8.41
C TYR A 163 -3.41 -4.47 6.97
N TYR A 164 -4.31 -4.05 6.09
CA TYR A 164 -3.95 -3.67 4.72
C TYR A 164 -3.40 -2.24 4.71
N GLY A 165 -2.15 -2.10 4.25
CA GLY A 165 -1.57 -0.79 3.94
C GLY A 165 -2.22 -0.16 2.72
N SER A 166 -1.80 1.06 2.39
CA SER A 166 -2.29 1.73 1.18
C SER A 166 -1.70 1.07 -0.08
N PRO A 167 -2.51 0.80 -1.12
CA PRO A 167 -1.97 0.41 -2.41
C PRO A 167 -1.14 1.55 -3.01
N THR A 168 -0.21 1.22 -3.90
CA THR A 168 0.67 2.21 -4.53
C THR A 168 0.24 2.50 -5.97
N ASN A 169 0.59 3.69 -6.45
CA ASN A 169 0.49 4.01 -7.87
C ASN A 169 1.73 3.49 -8.60
N GLY A 170 1.55 3.13 -9.86
CA GLY A 170 2.65 2.87 -10.77
C GLY A 170 3.26 4.16 -11.31
N SER A 171 4.49 4.06 -11.79
CA SER A 171 5.20 5.17 -12.42
C SER A 171 4.81 5.30 -13.89
N ASN A 172 4.82 6.53 -14.40
CA ASN A 172 4.55 6.80 -15.81
C ASN A 172 5.72 6.38 -16.70
N SER A 173 5.41 5.96 -17.93
CA SER A 173 6.41 5.89 -19.03
C SER A 173 6.34 7.17 -19.85
N THR A 174 7.45 7.58 -20.48
CA THR A 174 7.46 8.72 -21.40
C THR A 174 8.24 8.41 -22.66
N ALA A 175 7.74 8.91 -23.80
CA ALA A 175 8.43 8.80 -25.09
C ALA A 175 7.91 9.85 -26.06
N LEU A 176 8.80 10.43 -26.87
CA LEU A 176 8.46 11.40 -27.93
C LEU A 176 7.59 12.58 -27.43
N GLY A 177 7.77 13.00 -26.18
CA GLY A 177 6.98 14.07 -25.53
C GLY A 177 5.62 13.63 -24.98
N TYR A 178 5.23 12.37 -25.15
CA TYR A 178 4.00 11.80 -24.59
C TYR A 178 4.25 11.09 -23.27
N THR A 179 3.24 11.09 -22.40
CA THR A 179 3.24 10.40 -21.11
C THR A 179 2.18 9.30 -21.10
N PHE A 180 2.59 8.10 -20.72
CA PHE A 180 1.72 6.93 -20.52
C PHE A 180 1.53 6.72 -19.02
N ALA A 181 0.29 6.81 -18.56
CA ALA A 181 -0.04 6.74 -17.15
C ALA A 181 0.33 5.39 -16.54
N GLY A 182 0.85 5.42 -15.31
CA GLY A 182 0.93 4.24 -14.44
C GLY A 182 -0.44 3.82 -13.92
N GLY A 183 -0.50 2.61 -13.36
CA GLY A 183 -1.70 2.11 -12.68
C GLY A 183 -1.99 2.92 -11.42
N ILE A 184 -3.27 3.12 -11.10
CA ILE A 184 -3.70 3.91 -9.93
C ILE A 184 -4.22 2.95 -8.86
N SER A 185 -3.81 3.16 -7.60
CA SER A 185 -4.31 2.44 -6.42
C SER A 185 -4.24 0.92 -6.55
N GLY A 186 -3.08 0.38 -6.97
CA GLY A 186 -2.89 -1.06 -7.17
C GLY A 186 -3.49 -1.61 -8.47
N GLY A 187 -4.08 -0.74 -9.29
CA GLY A 187 -4.64 -1.11 -10.59
C GLY A 187 -3.57 -1.37 -11.66
N VAL A 188 -4.01 -2.01 -12.74
CA VAL A 188 -3.21 -2.21 -13.95
C VAL A 188 -3.05 -0.88 -14.67
N ALA A 189 -1.85 -0.60 -15.20
CA ALA A 189 -1.61 0.59 -15.99
C ALA A 189 -2.44 0.57 -17.29
N PRO A 190 -3.15 1.64 -17.63
CA PRO A 190 -3.88 1.71 -18.88
C PRO A 190 -2.90 1.80 -20.07
N THR A 191 -3.27 1.17 -21.18
CA THR A 191 -2.58 1.33 -22.46
C THR A 191 -3.21 2.49 -23.22
N SER A 192 -2.39 3.40 -23.74
CA SER A 192 -2.83 4.44 -24.67
C SER A 192 -2.00 4.43 -25.94
N THR A 193 -2.60 4.96 -27.01
CA THR A 193 -1.97 5.05 -28.33
C THR A 193 -2.03 6.47 -28.84
N HIS A 194 -0.92 6.96 -29.36
CA HIS A 194 -0.79 8.21 -30.09
C HIS A 194 -0.39 7.89 -31.53
N TYR A 195 -0.93 8.63 -32.49
CA TYR A 195 -0.68 8.39 -33.91
C TYR A 195 0.00 9.60 -34.54
N ASN A 196 0.65 9.36 -35.68
CA ASN A 196 1.12 10.42 -36.57
C ASN A 196 2.08 11.42 -35.91
N ILE A 197 3.09 10.92 -35.20
CA ILE A 197 4.03 11.74 -34.46
C ILE A 197 5.20 12.12 -35.37
N ALA A 198 5.38 13.42 -35.58
CA ALA A 198 6.52 13.93 -36.32
C ALA A 198 7.82 13.70 -35.56
N VAL A 199 8.84 13.21 -36.26
CA VAL A 199 10.19 13.01 -35.72
C VAL A 199 11.22 13.52 -36.73
N THR A 200 12.36 13.97 -36.24
CA THR A 200 13.48 14.43 -37.06
C THR A 200 14.35 13.22 -37.41
N PRO A 201 14.54 12.89 -38.70
CA PRO A 201 15.38 11.76 -39.10
C PRO A 201 16.80 11.89 -38.53
N GLY A 202 17.34 10.78 -38.03
CA GLY A 202 18.66 10.71 -37.41
C GLY A 202 18.73 11.24 -35.97
N ASN A 203 17.65 11.83 -35.44
CA ASN A 203 17.63 12.37 -34.08
C ASN A 203 17.35 11.28 -33.04
N GLY A 204 18.00 11.41 -31.87
CA GLY A 204 17.80 10.54 -30.71
C GLY A 204 16.69 11.05 -29.80
N TYR A 205 15.81 10.14 -29.37
CA TYR A 205 14.70 10.42 -28.46
C TYR A 205 14.83 9.58 -27.19
N SER A 206 14.88 10.26 -26.04
CA SER A 206 14.87 9.59 -24.75
C SER A 206 13.52 8.91 -24.51
N ILE A 207 13.58 7.68 -24.01
CA ILE A 207 12.42 6.88 -23.62
C ILE A 207 12.63 6.47 -22.17
N VAL A 208 11.68 6.80 -21.31
CA VAL A 208 11.67 6.40 -19.91
C VAL A 208 10.61 5.30 -19.75
N VAL A 209 11.03 4.11 -19.33
CA VAL A 209 10.13 3.00 -19.04
C VAL A 209 10.48 2.45 -17.65
N PRO A 210 9.61 2.64 -16.64
CA PRO A 210 9.78 2.01 -15.34
C PRO A 210 9.56 0.49 -15.43
N PRO A 211 10.03 -0.30 -14.45
CA PRO A 211 9.79 -1.74 -14.42
C PRO A 211 8.31 -2.09 -14.56
N GLY A 212 7.97 -2.98 -15.49
CA GLY A 212 6.59 -3.40 -15.78
C GLY A 212 5.79 -2.47 -16.72
N GLY A 213 6.36 -1.33 -17.10
CA GLY A 213 5.87 -0.49 -18.18
C GLY A 213 6.34 -0.96 -19.56
N SER A 214 5.80 -0.34 -20.61
CA SER A 214 6.25 -0.59 -21.98
C SER A 214 5.94 0.57 -22.91
N VAL A 215 6.79 0.77 -23.91
CA VAL A 215 6.55 1.69 -25.04
C VAL A 215 6.89 0.97 -26.34
N THR A 216 5.99 1.02 -27.31
CA THR A 216 6.15 0.43 -28.64
C THR A 216 5.98 1.52 -29.70
N ILE A 217 6.98 1.64 -30.57
CA ILE A 217 7.04 2.60 -31.68
C ILE A 217 6.87 1.81 -32.97
N ASN A 218 5.81 2.09 -33.72
CA ASN A 218 5.59 1.56 -35.06
C ASN A 218 5.85 2.67 -36.08
N TYR A 219 6.69 2.42 -37.06
CA TYR A 219 7.08 3.39 -38.07
C TYR A 219 7.43 2.68 -39.39
N TYR A 220 7.72 3.45 -40.43
CA TYR A 220 8.05 2.94 -41.76
C TYR A 220 9.45 3.37 -42.19
N GLN A 221 10.27 2.43 -42.65
CA GLN A 221 11.65 2.68 -43.10
C GLN A 221 11.85 2.46 -44.60
#